data_AF-A0A5N1LJ11-F1
#
_entry.id   AF-A0A5N1LJ11-F1
#
_cell.length_a   1.000
_cell.length_b   1.000
_cell.length_c   1.000
_cell.angle_alpha   90.00
_cell.angle_beta   90.00
_cell.angle_gamma   90.00
#
_symmetry.space_group_name_H-M   'P 1'
#
loop_
_entity.id
_entity.type
_entity.pdbx_description
1 polymer ?
#
loop_
_entity_poly.entity_id
_entity_poly.type
_entity_poly.pdbx_seq_one_letter_code
_entity_poly.pdbx_strand_id
1 'polypeptide(L)'
;MHFTQREQQALRDAGVEQATIEAASDAVVEATDDAAGELEAFFDGRETVYSDMDIAHSSSEIQEHTVEYCDLFTHADDIRGYLRFDTWGVPVEGGRVLSDEKVELSLGPTVHGRVRFAADEDAL
;
A
#
# COMPACT_ATOMS: atom_id res chain seq x y z
N MET A 1 -17.66 -8.08 0.27
CA MET A 1 -18.04 -8.35 -1.13
C MET A 1 -17.36 -7.35 -2.02
N HIS A 2 -16.32 -7.80 -2.73
CA HIS A 2 -15.48 -6.96 -3.58
C HIS A 2 -16.20 -6.55 -4.88
N PHE A 3 -16.78 -7.53 -5.59
CA PHE A 3 -17.53 -7.25 -6.82
C PHE A 3 -18.87 -6.59 -6.53
N THR A 4 -19.17 -5.51 -7.24
CA THR A 4 -20.48 -4.87 -7.25
C THR A 4 -21.55 -5.80 -7.85
N GLN A 5 -22.83 -5.52 -7.60
CA GLN A 5 -23.93 -6.32 -8.17
C GLN A 5 -23.89 -6.38 -9.71
N ARG A 6 -23.44 -5.30 -10.37
CA ARG A 6 -23.32 -5.25 -11.84
C ARG A 6 -22.17 -6.13 -12.35
N GLU A 7 -21.05 -6.15 -11.64
CA GLU A 7 -19.92 -7.02 -11.96
C GLU A 7 -20.26 -8.49 -11.71
N GLN A 8 -20.89 -8.81 -10.58
CA GLN A 8 -21.35 -10.18 -10.30
C GLN A 8 -22.32 -10.68 -11.36
N GLN A 9 -23.25 -9.84 -11.83
CA GLN A 9 -24.15 -10.19 -12.93
C GLN A 9 -23.38 -10.43 -14.23
N ALA A 10 -22.44 -9.55 -14.60
CA ALA A 10 -21.62 -9.72 -15.80
C ALA A 10 -20.76 -10.99 -15.75
N LEU A 11 -20.19 -11.33 -14.59
CA LEU A 11 -19.44 -12.56 -14.38
C LEU A 11 -20.34 -13.79 -14.52
N ARG A 12 -21.54 -13.77 -13.95
CA ARG A 12 -22.52 -14.85 -14.13
C ARG A 12 -22.97 -15.00 -15.58
N ASP A 13 -23.19 -13.89 -16.29
CA ASP A 13 -23.54 -13.91 -17.72
C ASP A 13 -22.39 -14.45 -18.59
N ALA A 14 -21.14 -14.30 -18.15
CA ALA A 14 -19.96 -14.90 -18.75
C ALA A 14 -19.74 -16.38 -18.36
N GLY A 15 -20.62 -16.96 -17.54
CA GLY A 15 -20.58 -18.36 -17.13
C GLY A 15 -19.78 -18.66 -15.86
N VAL A 16 -19.39 -17.64 -15.09
CA VAL A 16 -18.74 -17.83 -13.78
C VAL A 16 -19.80 -18.18 -12.73
N GLU A 17 -19.60 -19.26 -11.99
CA GLU A 17 -20.53 -19.68 -10.95
C GLU A 17 -20.51 -18.73 -9.74
N GLN A 18 -21.66 -18.56 -9.08
CA GLN A 18 -21.79 -17.69 -7.89
C GLN A 18 -20.77 -18.05 -6.80
N ALA A 19 -20.56 -19.35 -6.54
CA ALA A 19 -19.59 -19.81 -5.55
C ALA A 19 -18.15 -19.42 -5.92
N THR A 20 -17.81 -19.37 -7.21
CA THR A 20 -16.49 -18.90 -7.68
C THR A 20 -16.33 -17.40 -7.47
N ILE A 21 -17.39 -16.61 -7.65
CA ILE A 21 -17.38 -15.16 -7.41
C ILE A 21 -17.20 -14.84 -5.92
N GLU A 22 -17.85 -15.61 -5.06
CA GLU A 22 -17.69 -15.53 -3.60
C GLU A 22 -16.26 -15.89 -3.18
N ALA A 23 -15.76 -17.05 -3.62
CA ALA A 23 -14.39 -17.47 -3.33
C ALA A 23 -13.34 -16.46 -3.82
N ALA A 24 -13.54 -15.88 -5.01
CA ALA A 24 -12.65 -14.83 -5.52
C ALA A 24 -12.74 -13.53 -4.68
N SER A 25 -13.91 -13.19 -4.16
CA SER A 25 -14.06 -12.03 -3.27
C SER A 25 -13.32 -12.26 -1.95
N ASP A 26 -13.41 -13.46 -1.38
CA ASP A 26 -12.72 -13.81 -0.13
C ASP A 26 -11.20 -13.83 -0.35
N ALA A 27 -10.73 -14.38 -1.47
CA ALA A 27 -9.32 -14.40 -1.83
C ALA A 27 -8.72 -12.99 -1.98
N VAL A 28 -9.49 -12.02 -2.47
CA VAL A 28 -9.04 -10.61 -2.53
C VAL A 28 -8.86 -10.03 -1.13
N VAL A 29 -9.75 -10.35 -0.19
CA VAL A 29 -9.63 -9.87 1.19
C VAL A 29 -8.39 -10.46 1.86
N GLU A 30 -8.17 -11.76 1.72
CA GLU A 30 -6.97 -12.44 2.23
C GLU A 30 -5.69 -11.85 1.63
N ALA A 31 -5.63 -11.69 0.30
CA ALA A 31 -4.48 -11.09 -0.37
C ALA A 31 -4.23 -9.62 0.05
N THR A 32 -5.28 -8.88 0.37
CA THR A 32 -5.16 -7.50 0.88
C THR A 32 -4.57 -7.47 2.28
N ASP A 33 -4.95 -8.43 3.13
CA ASP A 33 -4.40 -8.59 4.48
C ASP A 33 -2.92 -8.97 4.45
N ASP A 34 -2.57 -9.96 3.62
CA ASP A 34 -1.18 -10.36 3.39
C ASP A 34 -0.34 -9.18 2.90
N ALA A 35 -0.84 -8.42 1.91
CA ALA A 35 -0.14 -7.26 1.38
C ALA A 35 0.06 -6.15 2.42
N ALA A 36 -0.92 -5.92 3.30
CA ALA A 36 -0.76 -4.96 4.40
C ALA A 36 0.36 -5.41 5.36
N GLY A 37 0.41 -6.69 5.71
CA GLY A 37 1.48 -7.26 6.54
C GLY A 37 2.85 -7.17 5.88
N GLU A 38 2.96 -7.44 4.58
CA GLU A 38 4.22 -7.29 3.83
C GLU A 38 4.69 -5.83 3.78
N LEU A 39 3.77 -4.89 3.59
CA LEU A 39 4.08 -3.45 3.61
C LEU A 39 4.58 -3.01 4.99
N GLU A 40 3.96 -3.46 6.09
CA GLU A 40 4.46 -3.17 7.44
C GLU A 40 5.84 -3.80 7.68
N ALA A 41 6.04 -5.05 7.28
CA ALA A 41 7.31 -5.76 7.40
C ALA A 41 8.44 -5.11 6.57
N PHE A 42 8.11 -4.41 5.48
CA PHE A 42 9.07 -3.59 4.75
C PHE A 42 9.60 -2.41 5.59
N PHE A 43 8.81 -1.82 6.50
CA PHE A 43 9.28 -0.73 7.35
C PHE A 43 9.84 -1.22 8.69
N ASP A 44 9.38 -2.36 9.19
CA ASP A 44 9.80 -2.88 10.49
C ASP A 44 11.32 -3.13 10.56
N GLY A 45 11.92 -2.72 11.67
CA GLY A 45 13.35 -2.84 11.95
C GLY A 45 14.29 -2.03 11.06
N ARG A 46 13.80 -1.22 10.11
CA ARG A 46 14.64 -0.36 9.27
C ARG A 46 14.77 1.03 9.85
N GLU A 47 16.00 1.45 10.14
CA GLU A 47 16.28 2.80 10.65
C GLU A 47 16.07 3.87 9.58
N THR A 48 16.39 3.55 8.33
CA THR A 48 16.36 4.48 7.20
C THR A 48 15.70 3.84 5.98
N VAL A 49 14.87 4.62 5.28
CA VAL A 49 14.33 4.30 3.94
C VAL A 49 14.47 5.49 3.01
N TYR A 50 14.55 5.21 1.71
CA TYR A 50 14.66 6.20 0.65
C TYR A 50 13.35 6.33 -0.08
N SER A 51 12.97 7.53 -0.52
CA SER A 51 11.74 7.71 -1.29
C SER A 51 11.86 8.73 -2.42
N ASP A 52 10.99 8.57 -3.42
CA ASP A 52 10.82 9.52 -4.52
C ASP A 52 9.79 10.63 -4.18
N MET A 53 9.58 10.86 -2.88
CA MET A 53 8.63 11.85 -2.39
C MET A 53 9.06 13.27 -2.77
N ASP A 54 8.15 14.01 -3.40
CA ASP A 54 8.33 15.44 -3.61
C ASP A 54 8.08 16.19 -2.30
N ILE A 55 9.16 16.68 -1.68
CA ILE A 55 9.12 17.49 -0.47
C ILE A 55 9.31 18.95 -0.85
N ALA A 56 8.36 19.79 -0.45
CA ALA A 56 8.43 21.22 -0.66
C ALA A 56 9.77 21.79 -0.14
N HIS A 57 10.46 22.51 -1.01
CA HIS A 57 11.78 23.13 -0.75
C HIS A 57 12.96 22.16 -0.66
N SER A 58 12.79 20.88 -0.99
CA SER A 58 13.92 19.98 -1.30
C SER A 58 14.37 20.19 -2.74
N SER A 59 15.68 20.09 -2.98
CA SER A 59 16.26 20.03 -4.33
C SER A 59 16.74 18.64 -4.71
N SER A 60 16.62 17.67 -3.80
CA SER A 60 16.98 16.27 -4.05
C SER A 60 15.82 15.57 -4.74
N GLU A 61 16.13 14.65 -5.65
CA GLU A 61 15.13 13.73 -6.23
C GLU A 61 14.82 12.56 -5.30
N ILE A 62 15.75 12.24 -4.38
CA ILE A 62 15.62 11.17 -3.41
C ILE A 62 15.64 11.75 -2.00
N GLN A 63 14.67 11.35 -1.18
CA GLN A 63 14.56 11.76 0.21
C GLN A 63 14.89 10.61 1.13
N GLU A 64 15.67 10.89 2.17
CA GLU A 64 15.98 9.94 3.24
C GLU A 64 15.02 10.16 4.41
N HIS A 65 14.49 9.07 4.97
CA HIS A 65 13.54 9.12 6.08
C HIS A 65 13.91 8.15 7.19
N THR A 66 13.88 8.64 8.42
CA THR A 66 13.84 7.80 9.62
C THR A 66 12.39 7.47 9.95
N VAL A 67 12.04 6.18 9.90
CA VAL A 67 10.68 5.69 10.15
C VAL A 67 10.54 5.32 11.62
N GLU A 68 9.51 5.85 12.29
CA GLU A 68 9.16 5.43 13.65
C GLU A 68 8.27 4.19 13.64
N TYR A 69 7.24 4.18 12.79
CA TYR A 69 6.37 3.02 12.56
C TYR A 69 5.54 3.20 11.28
N CYS A 70 5.09 2.06 10.75
CA CYS A 70 4.01 1.95 9.77
C CYS A 70 2.94 1.06 10.40
N ASP A 71 1.71 1.56 10.52
CA ASP A 71 0.58 0.84 11.11
C ASP A 71 -0.57 0.84 10.11
N LEU A 72 -0.87 -0.33 9.55
CA LEU A 72 -1.82 -0.57 8.48
C LEU A 72 -2.93 -1.50 8.95
N PHE A 73 -4.12 -1.26 8.42
CA PHE A 73 -5.28 -2.12 8.59
C PHE A 73 -6.03 -2.25 7.27
N THR A 74 -6.78 -3.34 7.15
CA THR A 74 -7.56 -3.64 5.95
C THR A 74 -9.04 -3.40 6.18
N HIS A 75 -9.71 -2.97 5.12
CA HIS A 75 -11.16 -2.93 5.05
C HIS A 75 -11.61 -3.55 3.73
N ALA A 76 -11.83 -4.87 3.76
CA ALA A 76 -12.07 -5.69 2.57
C ALA A 76 -10.91 -5.64 1.58
N ASP A 77 -11.05 -4.90 0.48
CA ASP A 77 -10.05 -4.75 -0.58
C ASP A 77 -9.24 -3.45 -0.49
N ASP A 78 -9.40 -2.72 0.62
CA ASP A 78 -8.74 -1.44 0.85
C ASP A 78 -7.68 -1.54 1.96
N ILE A 79 -6.54 -0.89 1.76
CA ILE A 79 -5.46 -0.77 2.75
C ILE A 79 -5.44 0.68 3.24
N ARG A 80 -5.53 0.85 4.55
CA ARG A 80 -5.52 2.15 5.21
C ARG A 80 -4.55 2.13 6.38
N GLY A 81 -4.10 3.30 6.81
CA GLY A 81 -3.23 3.34 7.98
C GLY A 81 -2.52 4.67 8.14
N TYR A 82 -1.38 4.60 8.81
CA TYR A 82 -0.55 5.76 9.08
C TYR A 82 0.93 5.41 9.00
N LEU A 83 1.68 6.21 8.24
CA LEU A 83 3.14 6.15 8.21
C LEU A 83 3.68 7.31 9.03
N ARG A 84 4.51 6.99 10.02
CA ARG A 84 5.11 7.96 10.94
C ARG A 84 6.62 7.99 10.75
N PHE A 85 7.13 9.18 10.47
CA PHE A 85 8.56 9.51 10.49
C PHE A 85 8.93 10.23 11.79
N ASP A 86 10.22 10.49 12.01
CA ASP A 86 10.72 11.16 13.22
C ASP A 86 10.03 12.50 13.53
N THR A 87 9.78 13.35 12.54
CA THR A 87 9.24 14.70 12.79
C THR A 87 7.80 14.90 12.35
N TRP A 88 7.30 14.10 11.42
CA TRP A 88 5.93 14.21 10.89
C TRP A 88 5.36 12.84 10.49
N GLY A 89 4.11 12.80 10.04
CA GLY A 89 3.49 11.56 9.58
C GLY A 89 2.37 11.85 8.61
N VAL A 90 1.92 10.81 7.93
CA VAL A 90 0.98 10.91 6.81
C VAL A 90 0.04 9.72 6.77
N PRO A 91 -1.26 9.93 6.51
CA PRO A 91 -2.20 8.83 6.28
C PRO A 91 -1.78 8.00 5.07
N VAL A 92 -1.93 6.69 5.18
CA VAL A 92 -1.81 5.75 4.06
C VAL A 92 -3.21 5.43 3.55
N GLU A 93 -3.39 5.54 2.24
CA GLU A 93 -4.66 5.34 1.54
C GLU A 93 -4.61 4.17 0.54
N GLY A 94 -3.56 3.37 0.63
CA GLY A 94 -3.33 2.18 -0.18
C GLY A 94 -1.84 1.91 -0.31
N GLY A 95 -1.49 0.72 -0.78
CA GLY A 95 -0.10 0.37 -1.04
C GLY A 95 0.04 -0.91 -1.85
N ARG A 96 1.24 -1.16 -2.35
CA ARG A 96 1.62 -2.41 -2.99
C ARG A 96 3.11 -2.69 -2.81
N VAL A 97 3.45 -3.96 -2.70
CA VAL A 97 4.83 -4.43 -2.78
C VAL A 97 5.25 -4.47 -4.25
N LEU A 98 6.41 -3.92 -4.57
CA LEU A 98 7.00 -3.97 -5.91
C LEU A 98 8.10 -5.04 -6.00
N SER A 99 8.84 -5.20 -4.91
CA SER A 99 9.86 -6.23 -4.66
C SER A 99 10.17 -6.27 -3.16
N ASP A 100 10.96 -7.25 -2.72
CA ASP A 100 11.40 -7.37 -1.31
C ASP A 100 12.09 -6.09 -0.77
N GLU A 101 12.70 -5.31 -1.66
CA GLU A 101 13.45 -4.09 -1.31
C GLU A 101 12.71 -2.79 -1.67
N LYS A 102 11.47 -2.88 -2.16
CA LYS A 102 10.75 -1.71 -2.69
C LYS A 102 9.23 -1.84 -2.59
N VAL A 103 8.60 -0.80 -2.06
CA VAL A 103 7.15 -0.69 -1.95
C VAL A 103 6.65 0.63 -2.54
N GLU A 104 5.37 0.74 -2.82
CA GLU A 104 4.71 1.99 -3.19
C GLU A 104 3.49 2.20 -2.30
N LEU A 105 3.39 3.39 -1.69
CA LEU A 105 2.25 3.80 -0.88
C LEU A 105 1.50 4.95 -1.56
N SER A 106 0.18 4.91 -1.49
CA SER A 106 -0.66 6.08 -1.77
C SER A 106 -0.80 6.87 -0.47
N LEU A 107 -0.29 8.09 -0.46
CA LEU A 107 -0.23 8.94 0.72
C LEU A 107 -1.30 10.03 0.67
N GLY A 108 -1.91 10.26 1.83
CA GLY A 108 -3.01 11.18 2.01
C GLY A 108 -2.62 12.66 1.84
N PRO A 109 -3.50 13.59 2.25
CA PRO A 109 -3.45 14.99 1.81
C PRO A 109 -2.20 15.81 2.12
N THR A 110 -1.34 15.35 3.01
CA THR A 110 -0.07 16.05 3.26
C THR A 110 0.89 15.92 2.08
N VAL A 111 0.85 14.79 1.37
CA VAL A 111 1.71 14.50 0.22
C VAL A 111 0.91 14.46 -1.08
N HIS A 112 -0.34 13.99 -1.05
CA HIS A 112 -1.21 13.87 -2.22
C HIS A 112 -0.56 13.10 -3.39
N GLY A 113 0.09 11.97 -3.10
CA GLY A 113 0.90 11.27 -4.11
C GLY A 113 1.03 9.77 -3.90
N ARG A 114 1.43 9.08 -4.97
CA ARG A 114 1.98 7.72 -4.90
C ARG A 114 3.49 7.85 -4.76
N VAL A 115 4.02 7.32 -3.67
CA VAL A 115 5.42 7.43 -3.29
C VAL A 115 6.01 6.05 -3.18
N ARG A 116 7.15 5.83 -3.81
CA ARG A 116 7.95 4.62 -3.69
C ARG A 116 8.89 4.76 -2.52
N PHE A 117 9.04 3.68 -1.78
CA PHE A 117 10.04 3.56 -0.73
C PHE A 117 10.96 2.39 -1.05
N ALA A 118 12.26 2.58 -0.85
CA ALA A 118 13.27 1.56 -1.04
C ALA A 118 14.17 1.45 0.20
N ALA A 119 14.70 0.25 0.44
CA ALA A 119 15.63 -0.01 1.53
C ALA A 119 17.04 0.58 1.25
N ASP A 120 17.35 0.83 -0.02
CA ASP A 120 18.60 1.42 -0.49
C ASP A 120 18.30 2.47 -1.58
N GLU A 121 19.15 3.50 -1.68
CA GLU A 121 19.01 4.57 -2.67
C GLU A 121 19.08 4.04 -4.10
N ASP A 122 19.96 3.06 -4.38
CA ASP A 122 20.15 2.47 -5.72
C ASP A 122 18.96 1.60 -6.16
N ALA A 123 18.10 1.20 -5.22
CA ALA A 123 16.90 0.39 -5.50
C ALA A 123 15.65 1.24 -5.84
N LEU A 124 15.73 2.57 -5.68
CA LEU A 124 14.63 3.50 -5.93
C LEU A 124 14.43 3.83 -7.42
#